data_AF-A0A1U9V332-F1
#
_entry.id   AF-A0A1U9V332-F1
#
_cell.length_a   1.000
_cell.length_b   1.000
_cell.length_c   1.000
_cell.angle_alpha   90.00
_cell.angle_beta   90.00
_cell.angle_gamma   90.00
#
_symmetry.space_group_name_H-M   'P 1'
#
loop_
_entity.id
_entity.type
_entity.pdbx_description
1 polymer ?
#
loop_
_entity_poly.entity_id
_entity_poly.type
_entity_poly.pdbx_seq_one_letter_code
_entity_poly.pdbx_strand_id
1 'polypeptide(L)'
;MNEATTALTRAGVTRGHRAPPTQSAILSTLRGFLRFVKAVDPATSVPDSHLLPSPRRNPPYILTAEQLQLILHAATTARPRGGLRADAYVAILGLLASSGLRISEALHLKETDVHLRDEPPHVVVRETKFKNYAASLTMPIGMGKTRKFSVVNEP
;
A
#
# COMPACT_ATOMS: atom_id res chain seq x y z
N MET A 1 -3.12 -37.07 0.76
CA MET A 1 -2.10 -36.23 0.11
C MET A 1 -0.78 -36.96 0.21
N ASN A 2 -0.11 -37.25 -0.91
CA ASN A 2 1.06 -38.13 -0.90
C ASN A 2 2.30 -37.37 -0.37
N GLU A 3 3.10 -37.99 0.50
CA GLU A 3 4.28 -37.34 1.12
C GLU A 3 5.28 -36.80 0.08
N ALA A 4 5.40 -37.48 -1.06
CA ALA A 4 6.25 -37.08 -2.17
C ALA A 4 5.83 -35.73 -2.80
N THR A 5 4.52 -35.50 -2.96
CA THR A 5 3.98 -34.24 -3.51
C THR A 5 4.23 -33.07 -2.56
N THR A 6 4.12 -33.33 -1.25
CA THR A 6 4.43 -32.38 -0.19
C THR A 6 5.91 -32.00 -0.19
N ALA A 7 6.81 -32.98 -0.28
CA ALA A 7 8.25 -32.76 -0.30
C ALA A 7 8.71 -31.96 -1.54
N LEU A 8 8.21 -32.32 -2.73
CA LEU A 8 8.54 -31.62 -3.98
C LEU A 8 8.01 -30.18 -3.99
N THR A 9 6.78 -29.97 -3.51
CA THR A 9 6.21 -28.62 -3.40
C THR A 9 7.03 -27.76 -2.45
N ARG A 10 7.38 -28.28 -1.26
CA ARG A 10 8.20 -27.57 -0.29
C ARG A 10 9.56 -27.23 -0.88
N ALA A 11 10.25 -28.20 -1.47
CA ALA A 11 11.56 -28.02 -2.08
C ALA A 11 11.55 -27.00 -3.23
N GLY A 12 10.50 -26.97 -4.07
CA GLY A 12 10.36 -26.01 -5.15
C GLY A 12 10.09 -24.57 -4.67
N VAL A 13 9.30 -24.42 -3.60
CA VAL A 13 9.00 -23.11 -3.02
C VAL A 13 10.19 -22.55 -2.25
N THR A 14 10.93 -23.39 -1.53
CA THR A 14 12.17 -23.01 -0.80
C THR A 14 13.42 -23.02 -1.69
N ARG A 15 13.29 -23.26 -3.00
CA ARG A 15 14.45 -23.26 -3.93
C ARG A 15 15.00 -21.85 -4.09
N GLY A 16 16.26 -21.66 -3.70
CA GLY A 16 16.94 -20.36 -3.66
C GLY A 16 16.70 -19.63 -2.33
N HIS A 17 17.61 -18.72 -1.96
CA HIS A 17 17.53 -17.91 -0.74
C HIS A 17 16.37 -16.89 -0.80
N ARG A 18 15.13 -17.37 -0.88
CA ARG A 18 13.92 -16.56 -0.87
C ARG A 18 13.52 -16.27 0.57
N ALA A 19 13.18 -15.01 0.85
CA ALA A 19 12.67 -14.63 2.16
C ALA A 19 11.36 -15.40 2.48
N PRO A 20 11.07 -15.73 3.75
CA PRO A 20 9.85 -16.46 4.15
C PRO A 20 8.52 -15.85 3.66
N PRO A 21 8.35 -14.51 3.59
CA PRO A 21 7.14 -13.91 3.01
C PRO A 21 6.98 -14.26 1.53
N THR A 22 8.08 -14.24 0.76
CA THR A 22 8.09 -14.58 -0.67
C THR A 22 7.72 -16.04 -0.90
N GLN A 23 8.26 -16.95 -0.08
CA GLN A 23 7.92 -18.37 -0.13
C GLN A 23 6.42 -18.59 0.12
N SER A 24 5.86 -17.91 1.13
CA SER A 24 4.44 -18.01 1.49
C SER A 24 3.52 -17.47 0.40
N ALA A 25 3.92 -16.38 -0.28
CA ALA A 25 3.19 -15.83 -1.42
C ALA A 25 3.17 -16.82 -2.60
N ILE A 26 4.31 -17.40 -2.95
CA ILE A 26 4.42 -18.39 -4.03
C ILE A 26 3.53 -19.60 -3.74
N LEU A 27 3.60 -20.14 -2.52
CA LEU A 27 2.77 -21.27 -2.09
C LEU A 27 1.27 -20.95 -2.16
N SER A 28 0.88 -19.74 -1.79
CA SER A 28 -0.52 -19.28 -1.86
C SER A 28 -1.01 -19.20 -3.31
N THR A 29 -0.20 -18.63 -4.21
CA THR A 29 -0.49 -18.59 -5.65
C THR A 29 -0.58 -19.99 -6.24
N LEU A 30 0.38 -20.86 -5.95
CA LEU A 30 0.41 -22.24 -6.42
C LEU A 30 -0.82 -23.03 -5.96
N ARG A 31 -1.27 -22.85 -4.71
CA ARG A 31 -2.51 -23.46 -4.24
C ARG A 31 -3.73 -22.94 -4.98
N GLY A 32 -3.80 -21.63 -5.25
CA GLY A 32 -4.89 -21.05 -6.05
C GLY A 32 -4.97 -21.72 -7.42
N PHE A 33 -3.83 -21.87 -8.08
CA PHE A 33 -3.73 -22.56 -9.37
C PHE A 33 -4.12 -24.05 -9.27
N LEU A 34 -3.59 -24.79 -8.29
CA LEU A 34 -3.90 -26.22 -8.15
C LEU A 34 -5.37 -26.47 -7.77
N ARG A 35 -6.03 -25.54 -7.07
CA ARG A 35 -7.49 -25.60 -6.85
C ARG A 35 -8.27 -25.42 -8.14
N PHE A 36 -7.82 -24.52 -9.02
CA PHE A 36 -8.40 -24.35 -10.34
C PHE A 36 -8.23 -25.63 -11.18
N VAL A 37 -7.02 -26.21 -11.21
CA VAL A 37 -6.76 -27.47 -11.93
C VAL A 37 -7.59 -28.62 -11.36
N LYS A 38 -7.76 -28.70 -10.03
CA LYS A 38 -8.58 -29.73 -9.38
C LYS A 38 -10.05 -29.72 -9.82
N ALA A 39 -10.58 -28.58 -10.25
CA ALA A 39 -11.93 -28.50 -10.80
C ALA A 39 -12.06 -29.20 -12.16
N VAL A 40 -10.96 -29.32 -12.91
CA VAL A 40 -10.88 -29.99 -14.22
C VAL A 40 -10.41 -31.44 -14.08
N ASP A 41 -9.46 -31.68 -13.19
CA ASP A 41 -8.93 -33.00 -12.86
C ASP A 41 -9.05 -33.28 -11.35
N PRO A 42 -10.07 -34.04 -10.91
CA PRO A 42 -10.28 -34.37 -9.50
C PRO A 42 -9.12 -35.11 -8.83
N ALA A 43 -8.23 -35.76 -9.60
CA ALA A 43 -7.06 -36.46 -9.07
C ALA A 43 -5.94 -35.49 -8.63
N THR A 44 -6.03 -34.21 -8.99
CA THR A 44 -5.03 -33.20 -8.63
C THR A 44 -5.01 -32.95 -7.11
N SER A 45 -3.83 -33.12 -6.51
CA SER A 45 -3.59 -32.90 -5.09
C SER A 45 -3.22 -31.44 -4.81
N VAL A 46 -3.95 -30.78 -3.91
CA VAL A 46 -3.67 -29.40 -3.47
C VAL A 46 -2.84 -29.43 -2.18
N PRO A 47 -1.66 -28.78 -2.14
CA PRO A 47 -0.79 -28.74 -0.96
C PRO A 47 -1.41 -27.99 0.24
N ASP A 48 -1.29 -28.55 1.45
CA ASP A 48 -1.87 -27.99 2.69
C ASP A 48 -1.35 -26.60 3.07
N SER A 49 -2.17 -25.82 3.79
CA SER A 49 -1.87 -24.48 4.34
C SER A 49 -0.59 -24.42 5.18
N HIS A 50 -0.31 -25.47 5.95
CA HIS A 50 0.73 -25.54 6.99
C HIS A 50 2.10 -26.02 6.49
N LEU A 51 2.30 -26.11 5.18
CA LEU A 51 3.55 -26.61 4.59
C LEU A 51 4.78 -25.74 4.87
N LEU A 52 4.56 -24.44 5.12
CA LEU A 52 5.58 -23.47 5.49
C LEU A 52 5.14 -22.72 6.76
N PRO A 53 6.08 -22.30 7.61
CA PRO A 53 5.76 -21.46 8.76
C PRO A 53 5.19 -20.11 8.29
N SER A 54 4.18 -19.62 9.01
CA SER A 54 3.60 -18.30 8.75
C SER A 54 4.70 -17.23 8.87
N PRO A 55 4.87 -16.38 7.85
CA PRO A 55 5.91 -15.36 7.88
C PRO A 55 5.57 -14.34 8.98
N ARG A 56 6.52 -14.10 9.88
CA ARG A 56 6.40 -13.01 10.85
C ARG A 56 6.48 -11.69 10.10
N ARG A 57 5.45 -10.87 10.25
CA ARG A 57 5.43 -9.53 9.68
C ARG A 57 6.23 -8.61 10.61
N ASN A 58 7.26 -7.96 10.08
CA ASN A 58 7.90 -6.87 10.82
C ASN A 58 6.87 -5.74 11.00
N PRO A 59 6.70 -5.22 12.23
CA PRO A 59 5.79 -4.13 12.46
C PRO A 59 6.21 -2.92 11.61
N PRO A 60 5.26 -2.18 11.02
CA PRO A 60 5.57 -0.97 10.29
C PRO A 60 6.23 0.04 11.24
N TYR A 61 7.30 0.69 10.78
CA TYR A 61 7.93 1.77 11.52
C TYR A 61 7.08 3.04 11.42
N ILE A 62 6.64 3.59 12.54
CA ILE A 62 5.88 4.84 12.60
C ILE A 62 6.87 5.99 12.78
N LEU A 63 6.88 6.93 11.84
CA LEU A 63 7.75 8.10 11.88
C LEU A 63 7.31 9.06 12.99
N THR A 64 8.25 9.55 13.80
CA THR A 64 7.98 10.66 14.73
C THR A 64 7.87 11.99 13.98
N ALA A 65 7.31 13.01 14.64
CA ALA A 65 7.23 14.35 14.06
C ALA A 65 8.63 14.91 13.72
N GLU A 66 9.64 14.67 14.56
CA GLU A 66 11.01 15.14 14.31
C GLU A 66 11.63 14.44 13.10
N GLN A 67 11.39 13.13 12.96
CA GLN A 67 11.88 12.36 11.82
C GLN A 67 11.23 12.80 10.52
N LEU A 68 9.93 13.10 10.56
CA LEU A 68 9.24 13.68 9.41
C LEU A 68 9.86 15.02 9.02
N GLN A 69 10.12 15.91 9.99
CA GLN A 69 10.78 17.20 9.72
C GLN A 69 12.17 17.00 9.11
N LEU A 70 12.95 16.04 9.60
CA LEU A 70 14.26 15.71 9.05
C LEU A 70 14.17 15.23 7.59
N ILE A 71 13.19 14.38 7.29
CA ILE A 71 12.95 13.88 5.93
C ILE A 71 12.51 15.01 4.99
N LEU A 72 11.59 15.88 5.44
CA LEU A 72 11.15 17.04 4.67
C LEU A 72 12.31 18.01 4.41
N HIS A 73 13.14 18.27 5.41
CA HIS A 73 14.32 19.11 5.25
C HIS A 73 15.31 18.50 4.24
N ALA A 74 15.57 17.19 4.33
CA ALA A 74 16.42 16.49 3.38
C ALA A 74 15.85 16.57 1.94
N ALA A 75 14.53 16.47 1.78
CA ALA A 75 13.87 16.59 0.48
C ALA A 75 14.10 17.94 -0.21
N THR A 76 14.22 19.04 0.56
CA THR A 76 14.56 20.36 -0.01
C THR A 76 15.92 20.38 -0.72
N THR A 77 16.81 19.46 -0.34
CA THR A 77 18.17 19.35 -0.89
C THR A 77 18.30 18.32 -2.02
N ALA A 78 17.18 17.70 -2.43
CA ALA A 78 17.15 16.68 -3.47
C ALA A 78 17.72 17.20 -4.79
N ARG A 79 18.56 16.39 -5.45
CA ARG A 79 19.12 16.73 -6.76
C ARG A 79 18.14 16.41 -7.89
N PRO A 80 18.22 17.11 -9.04
CA PRO A 80 19.07 18.28 -9.32
C PRO A 80 18.58 19.53 -8.58
N ARG A 81 19.52 20.33 -8.09
CA ARG A 81 19.24 21.57 -7.34
C ARG A 81 18.69 22.63 -8.31
N GLY A 82 17.69 23.40 -7.85
CA GLY A 82 17.11 24.51 -8.62
C GLY A 82 15.96 24.15 -9.55
N GLY A 83 15.32 22.98 -9.38
CA GLY A 83 14.13 22.59 -10.13
C GLY A 83 12.95 22.20 -9.23
N LEU A 84 11.77 22.05 -9.83
CA LEU A 84 10.49 21.75 -9.16
C LEU A 84 10.49 20.45 -8.33
N ARG A 85 11.49 19.58 -8.48
CA ARG A 85 11.55 18.28 -7.77
C ARG A 85 11.64 18.43 -6.26
N ALA A 86 12.45 19.36 -5.76
CA ALA A 86 12.59 19.56 -4.32
C ALA A 86 11.24 19.98 -3.71
N ASP A 87 10.58 20.96 -4.33
CA ASP A 87 9.26 21.45 -3.90
C ASP A 87 8.18 20.36 -4.04
N ALA A 88 8.21 19.59 -5.13
CA ALA A 88 7.28 18.48 -5.33
C ALA A 88 7.45 17.39 -4.27
N TYR A 89 8.68 17.05 -3.87
CA TYR A 89 8.90 16.08 -2.80
C TYR A 89 8.42 16.60 -1.45
N VAL A 90 8.70 17.85 -1.12
CA VAL A 90 8.20 18.46 0.12
C VAL A 90 6.67 18.47 0.12
N ALA A 91 6.04 18.87 -0.98
CA ALA A 91 4.59 18.89 -1.13
C ALA A 91 3.96 17.50 -0.98
N ILE A 92 4.46 16.49 -1.71
CA ILE A 92 3.93 15.12 -1.65
C ILE A 92 4.13 14.50 -0.27
N LEU A 93 5.33 14.63 0.32
CA LEU A 93 5.60 14.06 1.64
C LEU A 93 4.79 14.74 2.74
N GLY A 94 4.65 16.06 2.69
CA GLY A 94 3.80 16.83 3.59
C GLY A 94 2.32 16.48 3.43
N LEU A 95 1.86 16.30 2.19
CA LEU A 95 0.50 15.86 1.89
C LEU A 95 0.25 14.46 2.47
N LEU A 96 1.13 13.48 2.22
CA LEU A 96 0.97 12.12 2.74
C LEU A 96 0.94 12.10 4.28
N ALA A 97 1.80 12.89 4.92
CA ALA A 97 1.87 12.97 6.37
C ALA A 97 0.61 13.61 7.00
N SER A 98 0.00 14.59 6.33
CA SER A 98 -1.17 15.32 6.85
C SER A 98 -2.51 14.67 6.49
N SER A 99 -2.62 14.04 5.31
CA SER A 99 -3.86 13.47 4.78
C SER A 99 -4.02 11.98 5.05
N GLY A 100 -2.91 11.24 5.20
CA GLY A 100 -2.94 9.78 5.29
C GLY A 100 -3.30 9.08 3.97
N LEU A 101 -3.22 9.79 2.84
CA LEU A 101 -3.39 9.21 1.51
C LEU A 101 -2.36 8.12 1.24
N ARG A 102 -2.71 7.14 0.42
CA ARG A 102 -1.71 6.27 -0.18
C ARG A 102 -0.90 7.04 -1.20
N ILE A 103 0.37 6.67 -1.39
CA ILE A 103 1.25 7.28 -2.40
C ILE A 103 0.60 7.30 -3.80
N SER A 104 -0.10 6.22 -4.19
CA SER A 104 -0.80 6.17 -5.46
C SER A 104 -1.93 7.18 -5.54
N GLU A 105 -2.70 7.38 -4.46
CA GLU A 105 -3.81 8.33 -4.41
C GLU A 105 -3.27 9.76 -4.52
N ALA A 106 -2.21 10.10 -3.77
CA ALA A 106 -1.57 11.40 -3.84
C ALA A 106 -0.97 11.72 -5.22
N LEU A 107 -0.41 10.72 -5.92
CA LEU A 107 0.18 10.90 -7.25
C LEU A 107 -0.86 11.03 -8.38
N HIS A 108 -2.11 10.59 -8.16
CA HIS A 108 -3.19 10.72 -9.16
C HIS A 108 -4.07 11.96 -8.92
N LEU A 109 -3.79 12.76 -7.89
CA LEU A 109 -4.50 14.01 -7.65
C LEU A 109 -4.33 14.96 -8.83
N LYS A 110 -5.45 15.51 -9.29
CA LYS A 110 -5.48 16.57 -10.29
C LYS A 110 -5.70 17.92 -9.61
N GLU A 111 -5.36 19.00 -10.30
CA GLU A 111 -5.63 20.36 -9.81
C GLU A 111 -7.12 20.57 -9.49
N THR A 112 -8.03 19.97 -10.27
CA THR A 112 -9.48 20.01 -10.06
C THR A 112 -9.95 19.31 -8.79
N ASP A 113 -9.08 18.56 -8.13
CA ASP A 113 -9.39 17.82 -6.91
C ASP A 113 -8.97 18.57 -5.65
N VAL A 114 -8.25 19.69 -5.79
CA VAL A 114 -7.67 20.44 -4.67
C VAL A 114 -8.42 21.75 -4.49
N HIS A 115 -9.30 21.79 -3.50
CA HIS A 115 -10.15 22.93 -3.19
C HIS A 115 -9.60 23.70 -1.99
N LEU A 116 -8.49 24.42 -2.20
CA LEU A 116 -7.84 25.21 -1.13
C LEU A 116 -8.58 26.51 -0.79
N ARG A 117 -9.41 27.00 -1.72
CA ARG A 117 -10.16 28.26 -1.56
C ARG A 117 -11.52 28.08 -0.91
N ASP A 118 -11.98 26.84 -0.79
CA ASP A 118 -13.25 26.53 -0.17
C ASP A 118 -13.12 26.60 1.36
N GLU A 119 -14.21 26.88 2.05
CA GLU A 119 -14.27 26.85 3.51
C GLU A 119 -15.16 25.68 3.96
N PRO A 120 -14.59 24.59 4.51
CA PRO A 120 -13.16 24.36 4.78
C PRO A 120 -12.37 23.82 3.57
N PRO A 121 -11.04 24.06 3.51
CA PRO A 121 -10.20 23.52 2.46
C PRO A 121 -10.23 22.00 2.45
N HIS A 122 -10.36 21.42 1.27
CA HIS A 122 -10.44 19.97 1.14
C HIS A 122 -9.82 19.47 -0.16
N VAL A 123 -9.49 18.18 -0.16
CA VAL A 123 -8.99 17.45 -1.32
C VAL A 123 -9.92 16.28 -1.59
N VAL A 124 -10.34 16.13 -2.84
CA VAL A 124 -11.23 15.04 -3.29
C VAL A 124 -10.39 13.90 -3.84
N VAL A 125 -10.54 12.71 -3.28
CA VAL A 125 -9.84 11.52 -3.77
C VAL A 125 -10.77 10.75 -4.69
N ARG A 126 -10.47 10.80 -5.99
CA ARG A 126 -11.17 10.01 -7.00
C ARG A 126 -10.39 8.72 -7.21
N GLU A 127 -11.07 7.58 -7.09
CA GLU A 127 -10.53 6.22 -7.28
C GLU A 127 -9.52 5.75 -6.23
N THR A 128 -10.02 4.98 -5.26
CA THR A 128 -9.17 4.24 -4.32
C THR A 128 -8.91 2.82 -4.84
N LYS A 129 -7.76 2.24 -4.45
CA LYS A 129 -7.35 0.84 -4.74
C LYS A 129 -8.43 -0.22 -4.43
N PHE A 130 -9.47 0.14 -3.66
CA PHE A 130 -10.55 -0.74 -3.24
C PHE A 130 -11.90 -0.43 -3.90
N LYS A 131 -11.98 0.39 -4.96
CA LYS A 131 -13.26 0.82 -5.56
C LYS A 131 -14.24 1.40 -4.52
N ASN A 132 -13.72 2.05 -3.48
CA ASN A 132 -14.57 2.85 -2.60
C ASN A 132 -14.75 4.22 -3.26
N TYR A 133 -16.02 4.57 -3.47
CA TYR A 133 -16.49 5.82 -4.06
C TYR A 133 -15.92 7.03 -3.30
N ALA A 134 -15.71 8.11 -4.04
CA ALA A 134 -14.90 9.27 -3.69
C ALA A 134 -15.01 9.72 -2.23
N ALA A 135 -13.86 9.94 -1.59
CA ALA A 135 -13.79 10.53 -0.26
C ALA A 135 -13.32 11.98 -0.39
N SER A 136 -14.05 12.92 0.20
CA SER A 136 -13.54 14.27 0.45
C SER A 136 -12.83 14.27 1.80
N LEU A 137 -11.57 14.69 1.75
CA LEU A 137 -10.71 14.89 2.91
C LEU A 137 -10.68 16.38 3.19
N THR A 138 -11.43 16.79 4.21
CA THR A 138 -11.31 18.15 4.74
C THR A 138 -10.05 18.25 5.59
N MET A 139 -9.15 19.16 5.21
CA MET A 139 -7.96 19.47 6.00
C MET A 139 -8.30 20.55 7.03
N PRO A 140 -8.22 20.27 8.35
CA PRO A 140 -8.21 21.35 9.31
C PRO A 140 -6.87 22.08 9.17
N ILE A 141 -6.91 23.36 8.78
CA ILE A 141 -5.74 24.24 8.86
C ILE A 141 -5.47 24.50 10.35
N GLY A 142 -4.69 23.62 10.98
CA GLY A 142 -4.33 23.71 12.39
C GLY A 142 -3.78 22.39 12.93
N MET A 143 -2.50 22.39 13.34
CA MET A 143 -1.91 21.30 14.11
C MET A 143 -2.72 21.12 15.41
N GLY A 144 -3.60 20.12 15.46
CA GLY A 144 -4.36 19.78 16.68
C GLY A 144 -5.85 19.44 16.51
N LYS A 145 -6.42 19.54 15.30
CA LYS A 145 -7.85 19.17 15.09
C LYS A 145 -7.99 17.81 14.41
N THR A 146 -8.99 17.05 14.85
CA THR A 146 -9.30 15.70 14.34
C THR A 146 -9.79 15.73 12.90
N ARG A 147 -9.29 14.78 12.10
CA ARG A 147 -9.62 14.57 10.69
C ARG A 147 -11.12 14.25 10.54
N LYS A 148 -11.79 14.89 9.58
CA LYS A 148 -13.14 14.51 9.17
C LYS A 148 -13.08 13.93 7.76
N PHE A 149 -13.52 12.68 7.65
CA PHE A 149 -13.74 12.02 6.37
C PHE A 149 -15.23 12.16 6.05
N SER A 150 -15.54 12.79 4.92
CA SER A 150 -16.89 12.77 4.36
C SER A 150 -16.83 12.02 3.03
N VAL A 151 -17.63 10.97 2.90
CA VAL A 151 -17.85 10.33 1.59
C VAL A 151 -18.67 11.31 0.77
N VAL A 152 -18.15 11.72 -0.38
CA VAL A 152 -18.93 12.54 -1.31
C VAL A 152 -19.67 11.58 -2.22
N ASN A 153 -20.96 11.42 -1.95
CA ASN A 153 -21.88 10.88 -2.94
C ASN A 153 -22.16 12.01 -3.94
N GLU A 154 -21.58 11.93 -5.13
CA GLU A 154 -22.22 12.58 -6.28
C GLU A 154 -23.44 11.74 -6.73
N PRO A 155 -24.50 12.39 -7.23
CA PRO A 155 -25.77 11.75 -7.60
C PRO A 155 -25.67 10.76 -8.78
#